data_AF-A0A2D6ZKR4-F1
#
_entry.id   AF-A0A2D6ZKR4-F1
#
_cell.length_a   1.000
_cell.length_b   1.000
_cell.length_c   1.000
_cell.angle_alpha   90.00
_cell.angle_beta   90.00
_cell.angle_gamma   90.00
#
_symmetry.space_group_name_H-M   'P 1'
#
loop_
_entity.id
_entity.type
_entity.pdbx_description
1 polymer ?
#
loop_
_entity_poly.entity_id
_entity_poly.type
_entity_poly.pdbx_seq_one_letter_code
_entity_poly.pdbx_strand_id
1 'polypeptide(L)'
;KCSLYVATGYTCPGCGSTRALYHLTHGNVLEAFRLNPGLITLLLLSVTDYTRYAIAVKRAKQFQTLFCNTKLIFTLLGVMLIYGIVRNLPWAPFAGLAP
;
A
#
# COMPACT_ATOMS: atom_id res chain seq x y z
N LYS A 1 1.48 -13.15 12.49
CA LYS A 1 1.37 -12.02 13.43
C LYS A 1 2.67 -11.20 13.31
N CYS A 2 2.62 -9.87 13.36
CA CYS A 2 3.80 -9.01 13.12
C CYS A 2 4.62 -8.81 14.40
N SER A 3 5.96 -8.76 14.30
CA SER A 3 6.85 -8.55 15.45
C SER A 3 6.59 -7.23 16.19
N LEU A 4 6.19 -6.17 15.47
CA LEU A 4 5.82 -4.89 16.07
C LEU A 4 4.60 -5.02 16.99
N TYR A 5 3.60 -5.79 16.56
CA TYR A 5 2.39 -6.05 17.35
C TYR A 5 2.71 -6.85 18.61
N VAL A 6 3.61 -7.84 18.50
CA VAL A 6 4.05 -8.63 19.66
C VAL A 6 4.82 -7.76 20.67
N ALA A 7 5.62 -6.82 20.20
CA ALA A 7 6.45 -5.97 21.06
C ALA A 7 5.70 -4.77 21.65
N THR A 8 4.74 -4.18 20.93
CA THR A 8 4.14 -2.88 21.29
C THR A 8 2.62 -2.89 21.37
N GLY A 9 1.95 -3.96 20.92
CA GLY A 9 0.51 -4.00 20.75
C GLY A 9 -0.01 -3.21 19.53
N TYR A 10 0.85 -2.44 18.84
CA TYR A 10 0.45 -1.67 17.66
C TYR A 10 0.61 -2.46 16.36
N THR A 11 -0.38 -2.32 15.48
CA THR A 11 -0.34 -2.90 14.13
C THR A 11 0.45 -2.00 13.18
N CYS A 12 1.36 -2.57 12.39
CA CYS A 12 2.09 -1.82 11.37
C CYS A 12 1.24 -1.62 10.10
N PRO A 13 1.51 -0.59 9.27
CA PRO A 13 0.75 -0.35 8.03
C PRO A 13 0.86 -1.51 7.01
N GLY A 14 1.88 -2.36 7.14
CA GLY A 14 2.05 -3.59 6.35
C GLY A 14 1.33 -4.83 6.91
N CYS A 15 0.69 -4.76 8.07
CA CYS A 15 -0.06 -5.89 8.61
C CYS A 15 -1.28 -6.19 7.71
N GLY A 16 -1.42 -7.45 7.31
CA GLY A 16 -2.50 -7.88 6.41
C GLY A 16 -2.15 -7.87 4.93
N SER A 17 -0.94 -7.45 4.52
CA SER A 17 -0.52 -7.45 3.11
C SER A 17 -0.58 -8.84 2.47
N THR A 18 -0.19 -9.90 3.19
CA THR A 18 -0.26 -11.27 2.68
C THR A 18 -1.69 -11.75 2.46
N ARG A 19 -2.64 -11.35 3.32
CA ARG A 19 -4.07 -11.66 3.15
C ARG A 19 -4.67 -10.84 2.01
N ALA A 20 -4.33 -9.56 1.92
CA ALA A 20 -4.74 -8.72 0.81
C ALA A 20 -4.24 -9.30 -0.53
N LEU A 21 -2.99 -9.76 -0.58
CA LEU A 21 -2.43 -10.41 -1.77
C LEU A 21 -3.15 -11.73 -2.09
N TYR A 22 -3.49 -12.53 -1.08
CA TYR A 22 -4.30 -13.75 -1.27
C TYR A 22 -5.67 -13.42 -1.88
N HIS A 23 -6.38 -12.42 -1.37
CA HIS A 23 -7.65 -12.00 -1.97
C HIS A 23 -7.47 -11.47 -3.40
N LEU A 24 -6.37 -10.75 -3.65
CA LEU A 24 -6.04 -10.23 -4.98
C LEU A 24 -5.82 -11.37 -6.00
N THR A 25 -5.09 -12.43 -5.62
CA THR A 25 -4.85 -13.58 -6.51
C THR A 25 -6.11 -14.41 -6.76
N HIS A 26 -7.09 -14.35 -5.86
CA HIS A 26 -8.40 -15.01 -6.02
C HIS A 26 -9.44 -14.10 -6.70
N GLY A 27 -9.05 -12.92 -7.20
CA GLY A 27 -9.94 -11.99 -7.89
C GLY A 27 -10.80 -11.10 -6.98
N ASN A 28 -10.64 -11.20 -5.66
CA ASN A 28 -11.38 -10.42 -4.68
C ASN A 28 -10.68 -9.08 -4.38
N VAL A 29 -10.70 -8.18 -5.36
CA VAL A 29 -10.00 -6.87 -5.27
C VAL A 29 -10.58 -5.98 -4.17
N LEU A 30 -11.91 -6.00 -3.98
CA LEU A 30 -12.58 -5.19 -2.97
C LEU A 30 -12.17 -5.58 -1.55
N GLU A 31 -12.08 -6.89 -1.28
CA GLU A 31 -11.61 -7.41 0.01
C GLU A 31 -10.11 -7.17 0.21
N ALA A 32 -9.31 -7.27 -0.85
CA ALA A 32 -7.89 -6.89 -0.79
C ALA A 32 -7.70 -5.41 -0.41
N PHE A 33 -8.55 -4.52 -0.96
CA PHE A 33 -8.53 -3.09 -0.63
C PHE A 33 -8.95 -2.83 0.82
N ARG A 34 -9.98 -3.53 1.32
CA ARG A 34 -10.40 -3.43 2.72
C ARG A 34 -9.31 -3.88 3.69
N LEU A 35 -8.56 -4.93 3.34
CA LEU A 35 -7.51 -5.49 4.19
C LEU A 35 -6.24 -4.63 4.22
N ASN A 36 -5.82 -4.10 3.08
CA ASN A 36 -4.68 -3.20 2.98
C ASN A 36 -4.79 -2.25 1.77
N PRO A 37 -5.39 -1.06 1.93
CA PRO A 37 -5.51 -0.08 0.84
C PRO A 37 -4.14 0.49 0.43
N GLY A 38 -3.17 0.52 1.34
CA GLY A 38 -1.79 0.95 1.05
C GLY A 38 -1.10 0.01 0.06
N LEU A 39 -1.29 -1.31 0.21
CA LEU A 39 -0.77 -2.30 -0.73
C LEU A 39 -1.34 -2.09 -2.15
N ILE A 40 -2.66 -1.90 -2.25
CA ILE A 40 -3.33 -1.68 -3.55
C ILE A 40 -2.82 -0.41 -4.22
N THR A 41 -2.66 0.66 -3.44
CA THR A 41 -2.16 1.94 -3.95
C THR A 41 -0.73 1.81 -4.49
N LEU A 42 0.16 1.15 -3.75
CA LEU A 42 1.53 0.89 -4.20
C LEU A 42 1.58 0.00 -5.44
N LEU A 43 0.73 -1.02 -5.50
CA LEU A 43 0.62 -1.89 -6.66
C LEU A 43 0.17 -1.11 -7.89
N LEU A 44 -0.85 -0.27 -7.77
CA LEU A 44 -1.36 0.54 -8.89
C LEU A 44 -0.28 1.50 -9.40
N LEU A 45 0.42 2.19 -8.49
CA LEU A 45 1.55 3.06 -8.84
C LEU A 45 2.65 2.28 -9.59
N SER A 46 3.00 1.09 -9.11
CA SER A 46 4.02 0.24 -9.73
C SER A 46 3.62 -0.19 -11.14
N VAL A 47 2.35 -0.57 -11.35
CA VAL A 47 1.80 -0.92 -12.66
C VAL A 47 1.81 0.28 -13.61
N THR A 48 1.40 1.47 -13.13
CA THR A 48 1.46 2.69 -13.95
C THR A 48 2.88 3.08 -14.33
N ASP A 49 3.85 2.92 -13.42
CA ASP A 49 5.24 3.22 -13.73
C ASP A 49 5.82 2.21 -14.74
N TYR A 50 5.51 0.93 -14.56
CA TYR A 50 5.93 -0.13 -15.49
C TYR A 50 5.35 0.04 -16.89
N THR A 51 4.07 0.41 -17.01
CA THR A 51 3.44 0.68 -18.31
C THR A 51 4.04 1.90 -18.99
N ARG A 52 4.30 2.99 -18.25
CA ARG A 52 5.04 4.16 -18.76
C ARG A 52 6.44 3.79 -19.24
N TYR A 53 7.14 2.94 -18.48
CA TYR A 53 8.44 2.40 -18.85
C TYR A 53 8.38 1.60 -20.16
N ALA A 54 7.45 0.64 -20.27
CA ALA A 54 7.27 -0.17 -21.46
C ALA A 54 6.96 0.68 -22.71
N ILE A 55 6.15 1.72 -22.57
CA ILE A 55 5.85 2.68 -23.66
C ILE A 55 7.09 3.52 -24.01
N ALA A 56 7.85 3.98 -23.02
CA ALA A 56 9.05 4.79 -23.25
C ALA A 56 10.14 3.99 -23.97
N VAL A 57 10.35 2.73 -23.57
CA VAL A 57 11.27 1.80 -24.24
C VAL A 57 10.84 1.59 -25.70
N LYS A 58 9.56 1.31 -25.97
CA LYS A 58 9.03 1.16 -27.33
C LYS A 58 9.19 2.42 -28.19
N ARG A 59 9.22 3.60 -27.58
CA ARG A 59 9.35 4.89 -28.27
C ARG A 59 10.79 5.43 -28.27
N ALA A 60 11.76 4.66 -27.77
CA ALA A 60 13.15 5.09 -27.56
C ALA A 60 13.27 6.46 -26.85
N LYS A 61 12.35 6.74 -25.91
CA LYS A 61 12.35 7.99 -25.13
C LYS A 61 12.99 7.76 -23.77
N GLN A 62 13.63 8.80 -23.23
CA GLN A 62 14.10 8.80 -21.85
C GLN A 62 12.92 8.61 -20.89
N PHE A 63 13.06 7.68 -19.97
CA PHE A 63 12.06 7.36 -18.95
C PHE A 63 12.50 7.91 -17.60
N GLN A 64 11.57 8.58 -16.92
CA GLN A 64 11.73 8.95 -15.51
C GLN A 64 10.64 8.28 -14.69
N THR A 65 11.08 7.51 -13.71
CA THR A 65 10.19 6.82 -12.76
C THR A 65 9.43 7.83 -11.90
N LEU A 66 8.16 7.54 -11.62
CA LEU A 66 7.34 8.32 -10.69
C LEU A 66 7.99 8.40 -9.30
N PHE A 67 8.72 7.37 -8.90
CA PHE A 67 9.41 7.30 -7.61
C PHE A 67 10.64 8.23 -7.52
N CYS A 68 11.09 8.84 -8.62
CA CYS A 68 12.15 9.85 -8.57
C CYS A 68 11.62 11.19 -8.04
N ASN A 69 10.30 11.38 -8.02
CA ASN A 69 9.70 12.58 -7.47
C ASN A 69 9.68 12.52 -5.93
N THR A 70 10.60 13.24 -5.30
CA THR A 70 10.69 13.40 -3.85
C THR A 70 9.35 13.77 -3.21
N LYS A 71 8.54 14.63 -3.86
CA LYS A 71 7.21 15.00 -3.32
C LYS A 71 6.27 13.80 -3.25
N LEU A 72 6.32 12.89 -4.23
CA LEU A 72 5.49 11.68 -4.26
C LEU A 72 5.89 10.73 -3.13
N ILE A 73 7.20 10.53 -2.91
CA ILE A 73 7.70 9.70 -1.80
C ILE A 73 7.24 10.25 -0.45
N PHE A 74 7.45 11.55 -0.19
CA PHE A 74 7.03 12.16 1.07
C PHE A 74 5.51 12.12 1.26
N THR A 75 4.74 12.29 0.19
CA THR A 75 3.28 12.16 0.24
C THR A 75 2.88 10.73 0.59
N LEU A 76 3.46 9.72 -0.07
CA LEU A 76 3.20 8.30 0.22
C LEU A 76 3.56 7.94 1.67
N LEU A 77 4.71 8.41 2.14
CA LEU A 77 5.15 8.19 3.52
C LEU A 77 4.16 8.83 4.51
N GLY A 78 3.77 10.09 4.27
CA GLY A 78 2.78 10.79 5.10
C GLY A 78 1.44 10.05 5.15
N VAL A 79 0.94 9.61 3.99
CA VAL A 79 -0.30 8.84 3.89
C VAL A 79 -0.19 7.50 4.63
N MET A 80 0.94 6.78 4.50
CA MET A 80 1.17 5.53 5.22
C MET A 80 1.22 5.72 6.74
N LEU A 81 1.82 6.81 7.22
CA LEU A 81 1.87 7.15 8.64
C LEU A 81 0.48 7.49 9.16
N ILE A 82 -0.28 8.34 8.44
CA ILE A 82 -1.66 8.68 8.81
C ILE A 82 -2.52 7.41 8.85
N TYR A 83 -2.42 6.54 7.84
CA TYR A 83 -3.13 5.26 7.81
C TYR A 83 -2.74 4.36 8.99
N GLY A 84 -1.43 4.28 9.31
CA GLY A 84 -0.93 3.56 10.47
C GLY A 84 -1.51 4.08 11.78
N ILE A 85 -1.57 5.40 11.96
CA ILE A 85 -2.18 6.02 13.15
C ILE A 85 -3.67 5.68 13.19
N VAL A 86 -4.42 6.01 12.13
CA VAL A 86 -5.88 5.81 12.02
C VAL A 86 -6.26 4.35 12.29
N ARG A 87 -5.48 3.38 11.82
CA ARG A 87 -5.72 1.94 12.06
C ARG A 87 -5.56 1.50 13.52
N ASN A 88 -4.78 2.24 14.30
CA ASN A 88 -4.57 1.96 15.72
C ASN A 88 -5.52 2.75 16.62
N LEU A 89 -6.48 3.50 16.07
CA LEU A 89 -7.49 4.22 16.86
C LEU A 89 -8.57 3.23 17.38
N PRO A 90 -8.90 3.26 18.68
CA PRO A 90 -9.76 2.25 19.33
C PRO A 90 -11.28 2.45 19.13
N TRP A 91 -11.71 3.48 18.39
CA TRP A 91 -13.13 3.75 18.13
C TRP A 91 -13.61 3.18 16.78
N ALA A 92 -14.90 2.86 16.66
CA ALA A 92 -15.50 2.42 15.40
C ALA A 92 -15.44 3.56 14.35
N PRO A 93 -15.16 3.28 13.07
CA PRO A 93 -15.02 1.98 12.40
C PRO A 93 -13.60 1.37 12.43
N PHE A 94 -12.63 2.05 13.04
CA PHE A 94 -11.20 1.70 12.96
C PHE A 94 -10.80 0.52 13.85
N ALA A 95 -11.56 0.26 14.91
CA ALA A 95 -11.43 -0.92 15.74
C ALA A 95 -11.54 -2.25 14.96
N GLY A 96 -12.23 -2.27 13.81
CA GLY A 96 -12.37 -3.45 12.94
C GLY A 96 -11.29 -3.60 11.86
N LEU A 97 -10.36 -2.64 11.73
CA LEU A 97 -9.26 -2.74 10.77
C LEU A 97 -8.06 -3.52 11.32
N ALA A 98 -8.01 -3.77 12.63
CA ALA A 98 -7.06 -4.67 13.27
C ALA A 98 -7.59 -6.12 13.16
N PRO A 99 -6.79 -7.09 12.67
CA PRO A 99 -7.18 -8.49 12.59
C PRO A 99 -7.11 -9.24 13.94
#